data_AF-A0A8H5B663-F1
#
_entry.id   AF-A0A8H5B663-F1
#
_cell.length_a   1.000
_cell.length_b   1.000
_cell.length_c   1.000
_cell.angle_alpha   90.00
_cell.angle_beta   90.00
_cell.angle_gamma   90.00
#
_symmetry.space_group_name_H-M   'P 1'
#
loop_
_entity.id
_entity.type
_entity.pdbx_description
1 polymer ?
#
loop_
_entity_poly.entity_id
_entity_poly.type
_entity_poly.pdbx_seq_one_letter_code
_entity_poly.pdbx_strand_id
1 'polypeptide(L)'
;MQSISGSRFKKLSPAAPLSQFLSKHDASHNSGFITRLDRSPVRSKIITFTKSLALNIGITLFMLAVCALSLFRCHHSNFPPNMVMSLWLTQNALVLSAVAILARSSVVPFFLGECRLRVCYGFRATEIIIQRPAASAMMLPQSQSQGEKEKGYASHNYDAEYQYWRMALHAIHPSRCYAAASALLSPEYWMQEYEVVFDALRSIAAGEFEEDGLEFAIWKQDAKRVWNVCELWRMHEIMSDQQEISFFEAFLTESGKPELLAVWQKMLAPSTMPEKASLREVSSKTYHEVVGKFAQQGLDYETVWSQISEETWRSKSCS
;
A
#
# COMPACT_ATOMS: atom_id res chain seq x y z
N MET A 1 5.49 32.32 -8.68
CA MET A 1 5.63 30.98 -8.07
C MET A 1 6.96 30.93 -7.33
N GLN A 2 6.95 31.15 -6.02
CA GLN A 2 8.13 30.94 -5.19
C GLN A 2 8.21 29.46 -4.85
N SER A 3 9.21 28.77 -5.40
CA SER A 3 9.55 27.39 -5.06
C SER A 3 10.15 27.36 -3.66
N ILE A 4 9.38 26.82 -2.70
CA ILE A 4 9.84 26.62 -1.32
C ILE A 4 10.60 25.28 -1.29
N SER A 5 11.92 25.36 -1.29
CA SER A 5 12.86 24.22 -1.30
C SER A 5 13.15 23.69 0.11
N GLY A 6 12.12 23.26 0.84
CA GLY A 6 12.28 22.46 2.06
C GLY A 6 11.92 21.01 1.75
N SER A 7 12.84 20.07 2.00
CA SER A 7 12.49 18.64 1.86
C SER A 7 11.38 18.30 2.86
N ARG A 8 10.29 17.70 2.40
CA ARG A 8 9.14 17.33 3.24
C ARG A 8 9.41 16.12 4.12
N PHE A 9 10.56 15.47 3.89
CA PHE A 9 11.02 14.37 4.69
C PHE A 9 11.46 14.85 6.08
N LYS A 10 10.71 14.45 7.09
CA LYS A 10 11.09 14.63 8.49
C LYS A 10 12.04 13.52 8.90
N LYS A 11 13.17 13.88 9.51
CA LYS A 11 14.11 12.90 10.06
C LYS A 11 13.59 12.37 11.39
N LEU A 12 13.58 11.06 11.53
CA LEU A 12 13.40 10.44 12.84
C LEU A 12 14.72 10.35 13.57
N SER A 13 14.65 10.59 14.87
CA SER A 13 15.77 10.30 15.76
C SER A 13 16.10 8.80 15.69
N PRO A 14 17.38 8.43 15.52
CA PRO A 14 17.80 7.02 15.59
C PRO A 14 17.46 6.35 16.93
N ALA A 15 17.30 7.14 17.99
CA ALA A 15 16.92 6.65 19.32
C ALA A 15 15.42 6.45 19.50
N ALA A 16 14.57 6.90 18.55
CA ALA A 16 13.13 6.71 18.65
C ALA A 16 12.76 5.22 18.52
N PRO A 17 11.85 4.67 19.34
CA PRO A 17 11.44 3.27 19.28
C PRO A 17 10.96 2.85 17.88
N LEU A 18 10.18 3.71 17.22
CA LEU A 18 9.72 3.47 15.85
C LEU A 18 10.87 3.35 14.83
N SER A 19 11.94 4.14 15.00
CA SER A 19 13.14 4.06 14.15
C SER A 19 13.88 2.73 14.32
N GLN A 20 13.95 2.23 15.57
CA GLN A 20 14.54 0.93 15.87
C GLN A 20 13.69 -0.22 15.31
N PHE A 21 12.36 -0.12 15.46
CA PHE A 21 11.40 -1.04 14.88
C PHE A 21 11.57 -1.14 13.35
N LEU A 22 11.57 0.00 12.63
CA LEU A 22 11.74 0.01 11.17
C LEU A 22 13.11 -0.57 10.77
N SER A 23 14.18 -0.21 11.49
CA SER A 23 15.53 -0.70 11.22
C SER A 23 15.66 -2.22 11.41
N LYS A 24 14.96 -2.80 12.39
CA LYS A 24 14.94 -4.25 12.63
C LYS A 24 14.38 -4.99 11.42
N HIS A 25 13.41 -4.42 10.74
CA HIS A 25 12.75 -5.06 9.61
C HIS A 25 13.41 -4.75 8.25
N ASP A 26 14.15 -3.66 8.08
CA ASP A 26 14.74 -3.20 6.80
C ASP A 26 16.05 -3.93 6.36
N ALA A 27 16.26 -5.16 6.83
CA ALA A 27 17.60 -5.76 6.91
C ALA A 27 18.30 -6.11 5.58
N SER A 28 17.67 -6.09 4.40
CA SER A 28 18.34 -6.57 3.17
C SER A 28 18.38 -5.62 1.97
N HIS A 29 17.54 -4.58 1.87
CA HIS A 29 17.46 -3.79 0.63
C HIS A 29 17.24 -2.27 0.80
N ASN A 30 17.19 -1.73 2.03
CA ASN A 30 16.82 -0.33 2.29
C ASN A 30 15.53 0.05 1.55
N SER A 31 14.55 -0.83 1.59
CA SER A 31 13.40 -0.80 0.68
C SER A 31 12.35 0.24 1.04
N GLY A 32 12.42 0.70 2.28
CA GLY A 32 11.42 1.58 2.84
C GLY A 32 10.10 0.85 3.09
N PHE A 33 9.18 1.57 3.71
CA PHE A 33 7.86 1.07 4.08
C PHE A 33 6.81 2.11 3.73
N ILE A 34 5.62 1.64 3.39
CA ILE A 34 4.41 2.46 3.45
C ILE A 34 3.62 1.99 4.64
N THR A 35 3.30 2.89 5.55
CA THR A 35 2.39 2.62 6.67
C THR A 35 1.08 3.32 6.42
N ARG A 36 0.01 2.74 6.94
CA ARG A 36 -1.33 3.25 6.82
C ARG A 36 -2.21 2.69 7.94
N LEU A 37 -3.15 3.52 8.40
CA LEU A 37 -4.21 3.11 9.32
C LEU A 37 -5.53 3.00 8.56
N ASP A 38 -5.94 1.77 8.24
CA ASP A 38 -7.23 1.50 7.62
C ASP A 38 -8.35 1.62 8.66
N ARG A 39 -9.11 2.70 8.53
CA ARG A 39 -10.27 3.05 9.37
C ARG A 39 -11.61 2.70 8.71
N SER A 40 -11.60 1.92 7.62
CA SER A 40 -12.82 1.47 6.97
C SER A 40 -13.70 0.66 7.93
N PRO A 41 -15.04 0.66 7.75
CA PRO A 41 -15.94 -0.06 8.64
C PRO A 41 -15.59 -1.54 8.74
N VAL A 42 -15.69 -2.08 9.95
CA VAL A 42 -15.48 -3.51 10.24
C VAL A 42 -16.30 -4.41 9.30
N ARG A 43 -17.54 -4.01 8.97
CA ARG A 43 -18.38 -4.76 8.02
C ARG A 43 -17.75 -4.84 6.62
N SER A 44 -17.15 -3.76 6.13
CA SER A 44 -16.46 -3.74 4.84
C SER A 44 -15.26 -4.67 4.87
N LYS A 45 -14.46 -4.62 5.94
CA LYS A 45 -13.30 -5.49 6.17
C LYS A 45 -13.69 -6.96 6.19
N ILE A 46 -14.78 -7.33 6.89
CA ILE A 46 -15.32 -8.70 6.91
C ILE A 46 -15.72 -9.17 5.51
N ILE A 47 -16.42 -8.32 4.74
CA ILE A 47 -16.84 -8.69 3.39
C ILE A 47 -15.62 -8.92 2.49
N THR A 48 -14.64 -8.01 2.51
CA THR A 48 -13.40 -8.13 1.72
C THR A 48 -12.63 -9.38 2.13
N PHE A 49 -12.45 -9.63 3.43
CA PHE A 49 -11.80 -10.84 3.93
C PHE A 49 -12.53 -12.11 3.49
N THR A 50 -13.86 -12.14 3.59
CA THR A 50 -14.66 -13.32 3.20
C THR A 50 -14.54 -13.61 1.71
N LYS A 51 -14.52 -12.58 0.86
CA LYS A 51 -14.27 -12.72 -0.58
C LYS A 51 -12.87 -13.31 -0.85
N SER A 52 -11.84 -12.76 -0.20
CA SER A 52 -10.47 -13.26 -0.32
C SER A 52 -10.32 -14.68 0.21
N LEU A 53 -11.02 -15.04 1.29
CA LEU A 53 -11.06 -16.38 1.86
C LEU A 53 -11.70 -17.38 0.89
N ALA A 54 -12.87 -17.04 0.34
CA ALA A 54 -13.55 -17.89 -0.64
C ALA A 54 -12.68 -18.12 -1.88
N LEU A 55 -12.00 -17.07 -2.37
CA LEU A 55 -11.08 -17.17 -3.50
C LEU A 55 -9.90 -18.10 -3.20
N ASN A 56 -9.23 -17.93 -2.05
CA ASN A 56 -8.08 -18.76 -1.66
C ASN A 56 -8.48 -20.22 -1.39
N ILE A 57 -9.67 -20.47 -0.83
CA ILE A 57 -10.22 -21.83 -0.72
C ILE A 57 -10.45 -22.42 -2.11
N GLY A 58 -11.05 -21.67 -3.03
CA GLY A 58 -11.27 -22.10 -4.41
C GLY A 58 -9.96 -22.46 -5.14
N ILE A 59 -8.94 -21.61 -5.04
CA ILE A 59 -7.60 -21.88 -5.59
C ILE A 59 -7.01 -23.16 -4.96
N THR A 60 -7.13 -23.33 -3.64
CA THR A 60 -6.65 -24.53 -2.94
C THR A 60 -7.32 -25.80 -3.43
N LEU A 61 -8.66 -25.80 -3.52
CA LEU A 61 -9.44 -26.93 -4.03
C LEU A 61 -9.10 -27.24 -5.49
N PHE A 62 -8.92 -26.21 -6.32
CA PHE A 62 -8.50 -26.37 -7.71
C PHE A 62 -7.12 -27.03 -7.83
N MET A 63 -6.13 -26.55 -7.05
CA MET A 63 -4.79 -27.17 -7.02
C MET A 63 -4.84 -28.65 -6.59
N LEU A 64 -5.62 -28.97 -5.55
CA LEU A 64 -5.82 -30.34 -5.09
C LEU A 64 -6.47 -31.21 -6.18
N ALA A 65 -7.48 -30.70 -6.89
CA ALA A 65 -8.12 -31.40 -7.98
C ALA A 65 -7.15 -31.67 -9.14
N VAL A 66 -6.32 -30.69 -9.53
CA VAL A 66 -5.30 -30.86 -10.58
C VAL A 66 -4.27 -31.92 -10.17
N CYS A 67 -3.79 -31.90 -8.92
CA CYS A 67 -2.89 -32.94 -8.40
C CYS A 67 -3.55 -34.32 -8.45
N ALA A 68 -4.79 -34.46 -7.96
CA ALA A 68 -5.51 -35.72 -7.97
C ALA A 68 -5.74 -36.25 -9.38
N LEU A 69 -6.12 -35.39 -10.33
CA LEU A 69 -6.28 -35.75 -11.74
C LEU A 69 -4.96 -36.15 -12.39
N SER A 70 -3.86 -35.47 -12.06
CA SER A 70 -2.52 -35.83 -12.56
C SER A 70 -2.10 -37.23 -12.11
N LEU A 71 -2.31 -37.54 -10.83
CA LEU A 71 -2.05 -38.87 -10.27
C LEU A 71 -2.96 -39.94 -10.88
N PHE A 72 -4.26 -39.66 -11.00
CA PHE A 72 -5.24 -40.58 -11.58
C PHE A 72 -4.91 -40.92 -13.04
N ARG A 73 -4.58 -39.91 -13.85
CA ARG A 73 -4.20 -40.09 -15.26
C ARG A 73 -2.94 -40.91 -15.42
N CYS A 74 -1.96 -40.74 -14.54
CA CYS A 74 -0.78 -41.59 -14.58
C CYS A 74 -1.13 -43.06 -14.32
N HIS A 75 -1.96 -43.31 -13.31
CA HIS A 75 -2.30 -44.68 -12.91
C HIS A 75 -3.04 -45.45 -14.01
N HIS A 76 -3.85 -44.76 -14.83
CA HIS A 76 -4.69 -45.37 -15.87
C HIS A 76 -4.12 -45.26 -17.28
N SER A 77 -2.83 -44.92 -17.43
CA SER A 77 -2.25 -44.72 -18.75
C SER A 77 -1.85 -46.05 -19.41
N ASN A 78 -2.26 -46.26 -20.67
CA ASN A 78 -1.96 -47.47 -21.45
C ASN A 78 -0.61 -47.40 -22.20
N PHE A 79 0.34 -46.59 -21.73
CA PHE A 79 1.63 -46.40 -22.42
C PHE A 79 2.67 -47.46 -22.03
N PRO A 80 3.70 -47.67 -22.85
CA PRO A 80 4.84 -48.52 -22.49
C PRO A 80 5.53 -48.02 -21.21
N PRO A 81 6.03 -48.91 -20.32
CA PRO A 81 6.55 -48.54 -18.99
C PRO A 81 7.59 -47.41 -18.99
N ASN A 82 8.50 -47.41 -19.97
CA ASN A 82 9.56 -46.39 -20.06
C ASN A 82 9.02 -45.01 -20.46
N MET A 83 7.99 -44.96 -21.30
CA MET A 83 7.30 -43.71 -21.66
C MET A 83 6.42 -43.21 -20.51
N VAL A 84 5.76 -44.12 -19.79
CA VAL A 84 4.96 -43.80 -18.60
C VAL A 84 5.82 -43.09 -17.56
N MET A 85 7.01 -43.61 -17.26
CA MET A 85 7.87 -43.02 -16.23
C MET A 85 8.35 -41.61 -16.61
N SER A 86 8.75 -41.39 -17.86
CA SER A 86 9.21 -40.07 -18.33
C SER A 86 8.07 -39.04 -18.35
N LEU A 87 6.89 -39.43 -18.87
CA LEU A 87 5.70 -38.58 -18.87
C LEU A 87 5.22 -38.28 -17.44
N TRP A 88 5.24 -39.29 -16.55
CA TRP A 88 4.88 -39.13 -15.15
C TRP A 88 5.80 -38.14 -14.44
N LEU A 89 7.11 -38.28 -14.60
CA LEU A 89 8.08 -37.41 -13.95
C LEU A 89 7.95 -35.97 -14.44
N THR A 90 7.91 -35.77 -15.75
CA THR A 90 7.82 -34.42 -16.35
C THR A 90 6.50 -33.73 -16.05
N GLN A 91 5.37 -34.44 -16.19
CA GLN A 91 4.05 -33.88 -15.90
C GLN A 91 3.89 -33.55 -14.42
N ASN A 92 4.25 -34.46 -13.50
CA ASN A 92 4.11 -34.17 -12.08
C ASN A 92 5.11 -33.12 -11.60
N ALA A 93 6.32 -33.06 -12.15
CA ALA A 93 7.24 -31.98 -11.83
C ALA A 93 6.68 -30.61 -12.27
N LEU A 94 6.05 -30.53 -13.45
CA LEU A 94 5.41 -29.31 -13.93
C LEU A 94 4.18 -28.94 -13.08
N VAL A 95 3.32 -29.89 -12.76
CA VAL A 95 2.14 -29.65 -11.91
C VAL A 95 2.58 -29.24 -10.50
N LEU A 96 3.53 -29.94 -9.92
CA LEU A 96 4.04 -29.64 -8.58
C LEU A 96 4.72 -28.27 -8.53
N SER A 97 5.47 -27.89 -9.57
CA SER A 97 6.10 -26.55 -9.62
C SER A 97 5.04 -25.46 -9.74
N ALA A 98 4.02 -25.63 -10.58
CA ALA A 98 2.89 -24.69 -10.69
C ALA A 98 2.13 -24.56 -9.37
N VAL A 99 1.83 -25.68 -8.71
CA VAL A 99 1.18 -25.70 -7.39
C VAL A 99 2.07 -25.05 -6.33
N ALA A 100 3.37 -25.32 -6.32
CA ALA A 100 4.29 -24.71 -5.37
C ALA A 100 4.38 -23.19 -5.56
N ILE A 101 4.43 -22.71 -6.81
CA ILE A 101 4.42 -21.28 -7.12
C ILE A 101 3.12 -20.63 -6.62
N LEU A 102 1.96 -21.19 -6.98
CA LEU A 102 0.66 -20.68 -6.56
C LEU A 102 0.50 -20.70 -5.03
N ALA A 103 0.87 -21.81 -4.39
CA ALA A 103 0.81 -21.94 -2.94
C ALA A 103 1.68 -20.89 -2.25
N ARG A 104 2.93 -20.72 -2.73
CA ARG A 104 3.87 -19.75 -2.17
C ARG A 104 3.43 -18.30 -2.40
N SER A 105 2.84 -17.97 -3.56
CA SER A 105 2.51 -16.59 -3.93
C SER A 105 1.15 -16.11 -3.41
N SER A 106 0.19 -17.02 -3.17
CA SER A 106 -1.19 -16.65 -2.82
C SER A 106 -1.66 -17.30 -1.51
N VAL A 107 -1.76 -18.62 -1.49
CA VAL A 107 -2.39 -19.39 -0.41
C VAL A 107 -1.63 -19.24 0.90
N VAL A 108 -0.32 -19.52 0.91
CA VAL A 108 0.50 -19.49 2.13
C VAL A 108 0.54 -18.10 2.76
N PRO A 109 0.82 -17.00 2.03
CA PRO A 109 0.76 -15.64 2.59
C PRO A 109 -0.62 -15.28 3.13
N PHE A 110 -1.71 -15.70 2.47
CA PHE A 110 -3.06 -15.42 2.95
C PHE A 110 -3.39 -16.15 4.26
N PHE A 111 -3.10 -17.46 4.35
CA PHE A 111 -3.43 -18.23 5.55
C PHE A 111 -2.49 -17.93 6.73
N LEU A 112 -1.18 -17.80 6.49
CA LEU A 112 -0.22 -17.49 7.55
C LEU A 112 -0.17 -15.99 7.91
N GLY A 113 -0.62 -15.13 7.00
CA GLY A 113 -0.72 -13.68 7.19
C GLY A 113 -2.12 -13.26 7.64
N GLU A 114 -3.03 -13.02 6.69
CA GLU A 114 -4.38 -12.52 6.97
C GLU A 114 -5.17 -13.39 7.94
N CYS A 115 -5.35 -14.69 7.65
CA CYS A 115 -6.17 -15.55 8.51
C CYS A 115 -5.61 -15.60 9.92
N ARG A 116 -4.29 -15.74 10.07
CA ARG A 116 -3.61 -15.69 11.36
C ARG A 116 -3.85 -14.35 12.07
N LEU A 117 -3.76 -13.23 11.34
CA LEU A 117 -4.00 -11.89 11.90
C LEU A 117 -5.43 -11.79 12.46
N ARG A 118 -6.43 -12.29 11.71
CA ARG A 118 -7.83 -12.30 12.13
C ARG A 118 -8.08 -13.22 13.32
N VAL A 119 -7.41 -14.37 13.39
CA VAL A 119 -7.51 -15.28 14.55
C VAL A 119 -6.90 -14.65 15.80
N CYS A 120 -5.75 -13.97 15.67
CA CYS A 120 -5.05 -13.40 16.82
C CYS A 120 -5.66 -12.07 17.33
N TYR A 121 -6.15 -11.21 16.43
CA TYR A 121 -6.57 -9.84 16.79
C TYR A 121 -8.01 -9.48 16.37
N GLY A 122 -8.71 -10.36 15.67
CA GLY A 122 -10.05 -10.10 15.16
C GLY A 122 -10.09 -9.03 14.06
N PHE A 123 -11.26 -8.43 13.87
CA PHE A 123 -11.45 -7.25 13.04
C PHE A 123 -11.47 -6.01 13.93
N ARG A 124 -10.58 -5.04 13.66
CA ARG A 124 -10.46 -3.82 14.46
C ARG A 124 -11.03 -2.63 13.71
N ALA A 125 -11.49 -1.63 14.46
CA ALA A 125 -11.96 -0.37 13.88
C ALA A 125 -10.84 0.32 13.09
N THR A 126 -9.62 0.33 13.64
CA THR A 126 -8.39 0.77 12.98
C THR A 126 -7.48 -0.44 12.77
N GLU A 127 -7.02 -0.63 11.53
CA GLU A 127 -6.11 -1.72 11.16
C GLU A 127 -4.81 -1.15 10.60
N ILE A 128 -3.70 -1.66 11.12
CA ILE A 128 -2.37 -1.25 10.68
C ILE A 128 -2.03 -2.01 9.41
N ILE A 129 -1.75 -1.26 8.35
CA ILE A 129 -1.27 -1.78 7.08
C ILE A 129 0.18 -1.30 6.94
N ILE A 130 1.10 -2.26 6.85
CA ILE A 130 2.50 -2.00 6.54
C ILE A 130 2.83 -2.73 5.26
N GLN A 131 3.24 -1.99 4.24
CA GLN A 131 3.59 -2.50 2.94
C GLN A 131 5.06 -2.23 2.63
N ARG A 132 5.66 -3.14 1.86
CA ARG A 132 7.02 -3.05 1.34
C ARG A 132 7.00 -3.25 -0.18
N PRO A 133 7.90 -2.59 -0.95
CA PRO A 133 7.98 -2.89 -2.38
C PRO A 133 8.52 -4.30 -2.58
N ALA A 134 8.07 -4.99 -3.62
CA ALA A 134 8.61 -6.30 -3.96
C ALA A 134 10.14 -6.25 -4.14
N ALA A 135 10.87 -7.29 -3.73
CA ALA A 135 12.34 -7.29 -3.80
C ALA A 135 12.90 -7.04 -5.23
N SER A 136 12.14 -7.41 -6.27
CA SER A 136 12.46 -7.18 -7.68
C SER A 136 12.08 -5.80 -8.21
N ALA A 137 11.24 -5.05 -7.49
CA ALA A 137 10.80 -3.70 -7.85
C ALA A 137 11.87 -2.62 -7.63
N MET A 138 12.95 -2.97 -6.93
CA MET A 138 13.97 -2.01 -6.51
C MET A 138 15.03 -1.73 -7.58
N MET A 139 14.57 -1.12 -8.67
CA MET A 139 15.31 -0.03 -9.31
C MET A 139 14.51 1.26 -9.14
N LEU A 140 14.09 1.55 -7.90
CA LEU A 140 13.90 2.94 -7.53
C LEU A 140 15.21 3.65 -7.89
N PRO A 141 15.18 4.80 -8.57
CA PRO A 141 16.38 5.57 -8.81
C PRO A 141 16.94 5.92 -7.44
N GLN A 142 17.87 5.10 -6.94
CA GLN A 142 18.86 5.54 -5.99
C GLN A 142 19.40 6.77 -6.66
N SER A 143 19.11 7.92 -6.07
CA SER A 143 19.70 9.18 -6.43
C SER A 143 21.16 8.87 -6.69
N GLN A 144 21.57 8.85 -7.97
CA GLN A 144 22.96 8.74 -8.38
C GLN A 144 23.61 10.08 -8.04
N SER A 145 23.56 10.43 -6.76
CA SER A 145 24.24 11.53 -6.13
C SER A 145 25.61 11.01 -5.75
N GLN A 146 26.43 10.71 -6.76
CA GLN A 146 27.87 10.54 -6.60
C GLN A 146 28.55 10.62 -7.98
N GLY A 147 28.59 11.81 -8.58
CA GLY A 147 29.40 12.02 -9.77
C GLY A 147 29.36 13.42 -10.35
N GLU A 148 28.16 13.95 -10.62
CA GLU A 148 28.07 15.20 -11.37
C GLU A 148 27.79 16.41 -10.47
N LYS A 149 28.88 17.16 -10.29
CA LYS A 149 28.98 18.47 -9.66
C LYS A 149 27.84 19.40 -10.09
N GLU A 150 27.03 19.78 -9.11
CA GLU A 150 26.97 21.17 -8.68
C GLU A 150 26.81 22.18 -9.83
N LYS A 151 25.59 22.27 -10.39
CA LYS A 151 25.06 23.50 -10.99
C LYS A 151 23.53 23.45 -11.07
N GLY A 152 22.93 23.81 -9.94
CA GLY A 152 21.65 24.50 -9.80
C GLY A 152 20.44 23.98 -10.58
N TYR A 153 19.68 23.06 -9.99
CA TYR A 153 18.20 23.08 -10.05
C TYR A 153 17.64 22.40 -8.80
N ALA A 154 16.98 23.18 -7.94
CA ALA A 154 16.18 22.68 -6.82
C ALA A 154 14.91 21.91 -7.27
N SER A 155 14.73 21.72 -8.58
CA SER A 155 13.60 21.02 -9.20
C SER A 155 13.62 19.50 -8.95
N HIS A 156 14.80 18.89 -8.80
CA HIS A 156 14.93 17.42 -8.78
C HIS A 156 14.37 16.73 -7.54
N ASN A 157 14.29 17.41 -6.39
CA ASN A 157 13.73 16.80 -5.17
C ASN A 157 12.19 16.71 -5.23
N TYR A 158 11.54 17.64 -5.93
CA TYR A 158 10.09 17.66 -6.07
C TYR A 158 9.60 16.47 -6.90
N ASP A 159 10.32 16.14 -7.98
CA ASP A 159 9.98 15.02 -8.85
C ASP A 159 10.11 13.67 -8.13
N ALA A 160 11.12 13.51 -7.29
CA ALA A 160 11.30 12.29 -6.50
C ALA A 160 10.19 12.15 -5.45
N GLU A 161 9.91 13.20 -4.67
CA GLU A 161 8.81 13.22 -3.68
C GLU A 161 7.46 12.90 -4.34
N TYR A 162 7.19 13.49 -5.50
CA TYR A 162 5.97 13.23 -6.27
C TYR A 162 5.89 11.79 -6.79
N GLN A 163 7.01 11.21 -7.25
CA GLN A 163 7.06 9.80 -7.64
C GLN A 163 6.78 8.86 -6.45
N TYR A 164 7.35 9.12 -5.28
CA TYR A 164 7.07 8.32 -4.08
C TYR A 164 5.60 8.42 -3.68
N TRP A 165 5.04 9.62 -3.71
CA TRP A 165 3.61 9.84 -3.47
C TRP A 165 2.76 9.06 -4.47
N ARG A 166 3.09 9.09 -5.76
CA ARG A 166 2.40 8.33 -6.81
C ARG A 166 2.44 6.83 -6.53
N MET A 167 3.61 6.30 -6.21
CA MET A 167 3.78 4.89 -5.87
C MET A 167 2.94 4.51 -4.66
N ALA A 168 2.88 5.37 -3.65
CA ALA A 168 2.10 5.09 -2.45
C ALA A 168 0.59 5.15 -2.69
N LEU A 169 0.10 6.13 -3.45
CA LEU A 169 -1.31 6.13 -3.86
C LEU A 169 -1.65 4.86 -4.64
N HIS A 170 -0.81 4.46 -5.60
CA HIS A 170 -1.01 3.21 -6.32
C HIS A 170 -1.00 1.96 -5.42
N ALA A 171 -0.17 1.95 -4.37
CA ALA A 171 -0.08 0.85 -3.41
C ALA A 171 -1.34 0.69 -2.55
N ILE A 172 -2.09 1.77 -2.35
CA ILE A 172 -3.30 1.81 -1.51
C ILE A 172 -4.53 1.34 -2.26
N HIS A 173 -4.53 1.45 -3.60
CA HIS A 173 -5.72 1.23 -4.39
C HIS A 173 -6.18 -0.25 -4.29
N PRO A 174 -7.29 -0.55 -3.58
CA PRO A 174 -7.64 -1.91 -3.21
C PRO A 174 -8.02 -2.77 -4.42
N SER A 175 -8.53 -2.16 -5.49
CA SER A 175 -8.81 -2.92 -6.72
C SER A 175 -7.54 -3.43 -7.40
N ARG A 176 -6.39 -2.76 -7.24
CA ARG A 176 -5.14 -3.19 -7.91
C ARG A 176 -4.46 -4.34 -7.18
N CYS A 177 -4.57 -4.38 -5.85
CA CYS A 177 -4.04 -5.49 -5.05
C CYS A 177 -4.69 -6.84 -5.41
N TYR A 178 -5.95 -6.83 -5.88
CA TYR A 178 -6.71 -8.06 -6.11
C TYR A 178 -7.18 -8.30 -7.56
N ALA A 179 -7.32 -7.26 -8.41
CA ALA A 179 -7.96 -7.41 -9.72
C ALA A 179 -7.01 -7.67 -10.90
N ALA A 180 -5.71 -7.40 -10.77
CA ALA A 180 -4.76 -7.54 -11.87
C ALA A 180 -3.65 -8.52 -11.53
N ALA A 181 -3.70 -9.74 -12.08
CA ALA A 181 -2.57 -10.67 -12.01
C ALA A 181 -1.28 -10.09 -12.61
N SER A 182 -1.41 -9.16 -13.57
CA SER A 182 -0.28 -8.38 -14.11
C SER A 182 0.30 -7.38 -13.10
N ALA A 183 -0.49 -6.93 -12.12
CA ALA A 183 0.02 -6.06 -11.05
C ALA A 183 0.99 -6.81 -10.13
N LEU A 184 0.84 -8.13 -9.94
CA LEU A 184 1.83 -8.96 -9.22
C LEU A 184 3.22 -8.97 -9.88
N LEU A 185 3.25 -8.75 -11.20
CA LEU A 185 4.47 -8.67 -11.98
C LEU A 185 4.96 -7.23 -12.18
N SER A 186 4.20 -6.24 -11.68
CA SER A 186 4.55 -4.84 -11.80
C SER A 186 5.71 -4.50 -10.85
N PRO A 187 6.70 -3.70 -11.28
CA PRO A 187 7.67 -3.12 -10.38
C PRO A 187 7.04 -2.12 -9.40
N GLU A 188 5.77 -1.77 -9.54
CA GLU A 188 5.05 -0.93 -8.59
C GLU A 188 4.23 -1.76 -7.58
N TYR A 189 4.46 -3.07 -7.50
CA TYR A 189 3.72 -3.93 -6.58
C TYR A 189 4.26 -3.82 -5.15
N TRP A 190 3.37 -3.43 -4.24
CA TRP A 190 3.61 -3.36 -2.81
C TRP A 190 2.90 -4.53 -2.13
N MET A 191 3.65 -5.27 -1.32
CA MET A 191 3.12 -6.41 -0.56
C MET A 191 2.94 -6.02 0.89
N GLN A 192 1.82 -6.44 1.48
CA GLN A 192 1.60 -6.31 2.91
C GLN A 192 2.50 -7.28 3.67
N GLU A 193 3.25 -6.75 4.63
CA GLU A 193 4.23 -7.49 5.42
C GLU A 193 3.62 -7.88 6.77
N TYR A 194 2.89 -8.99 6.81
CA TYR A 194 2.17 -9.42 8.01
C TYR A 194 3.08 -9.60 9.22
N GLU A 195 4.30 -10.12 9.04
CA GLU A 195 5.26 -10.26 10.14
C GLU A 195 5.56 -8.91 10.80
N VAL A 196 5.78 -7.87 9.99
CA VAL A 196 6.02 -6.51 10.47
C VAL A 196 4.78 -5.96 11.16
N VAL A 197 3.57 -6.25 10.65
CA VAL A 197 2.30 -5.87 11.31
C VAL A 197 2.14 -6.58 12.68
N PHE A 198 2.46 -7.87 12.77
CA PHE A 198 2.43 -8.60 14.04
C PHE A 198 3.40 -8.00 15.06
N ASP A 199 4.61 -7.65 14.64
CA ASP A 199 5.60 -7.01 15.50
C ASP A 199 5.14 -5.61 15.91
N ALA A 200 4.58 -4.82 14.99
CA ALA A 200 4.03 -3.50 15.30
C ALA A 200 2.91 -3.57 16.34
N LEU A 201 1.96 -4.49 16.19
CA LEU A 201 0.87 -4.69 17.15
C LEU A 201 1.40 -5.10 18.53
N ARG A 202 2.45 -5.92 18.59
CA ARG A 202 3.11 -6.29 19.85
C ARG A 202 3.82 -5.12 20.50
N SER A 203 4.58 -4.33 19.74
CA SER A 203 5.26 -3.12 20.22
C SER A 203 4.28 -2.07 20.72
N ILE A 204 3.15 -1.87 20.04
CA ILE A 204 2.07 -0.98 20.48
C ILE A 204 1.42 -1.49 21.77
N ALA A 205 1.14 -2.79 21.86
CA ALA A 205 0.59 -3.38 23.09
C ALA A 205 1.57 -3.28 24.28
N ALA A 206 2.88 -3.28 24.02
CA ALA A 206 3.92 -3.04 25.01
C ALA A 206 4.14 -1.55 25.35
N GLY A 207 3.47 -0.63 24.64
CA GLY A 207 3.61 0.81 24.83
C GLY A 207 4.94 1.39 24.31
N GLU A 208 5.64 0.70 23.40
CA GLU A 208 6.91 1.18 22.83
C GLU A 208 6.70 2.40 21.92
N PHE A 209 5.63 2.40 21.15
CA PHE A 209 5.18 3.53 20.34
C PHE A 209 3.66 3.50 20.13
N GLU A 210 3.09 4.63 19.77
CA GLU A 210 1.64 4.80 19.56
C GLU A 210 1.23 4.39 18.14
N GLU A 211 -0.02 3.91 18.00
CA GLU A 211 -0.61 3.52 16.71
C GLU A 211 -0.61 4.68 15.70
N ASP A 212 -0.80 5.91 16.18
CA ASP A 212 -0.76 7.14 15.38
C ASP A 212 0.62 7.42 14.77
N GLY A 213 1.69 6.82 15.29
CA GLY A 213 3.01 6.87 14.66
C GLY A 213 3.08 6.15 13.30
N LEU A 214 2.09 5.31 12.99
CA LEU A 214 1.96 4.54 11.75
C LEU A 214 0.86 5.09 10.82
N GLU A 215 0.48 6.37 11.01
CA GLU A 215 -0.35 7.12 10.07
C GLU A 215 0.17 7.01 8.63
N PHE A 216 -0.67 7.46 7.68
CA PHE A 216 -0.40 7.29 6.27
C PHE A 216 0.89 8.00 5.84
N ALA A 217 1.97 7.24 5.66
CA ALA A 217 3.32 7.77 5.47
C ALA A 217 4.25 6.82 4.72
N ILE A 218 5.27 7.39 4.07
CA ILE A 218 6.39 6.67 3.47
C ILE A 218 7.60 6.82 4.36
N TRP A 219 8.21 5.69 4.69
CA TRP A 219 9.43 5.59 5.47
C TRP A 219 10.55 5.17 4.55
N LYS A 220 11.63 5.93 4.53
CA LYS A 220 12.81 5.59 3.75
C LYS A 220 14.08 5.83 4.57
N GLN A 221 14.94 4.82 4.60
CA GLN A 221 16.24 4.95 5.22
C GLN A 221 17.22 5.62 4.24
N ASP A 222 17.95 6.64 4.71
CA ASP A 222 19.02 7.25 3.93
C ASP A 222 20.32 6.43 3.96
N ALA A 223 21.30 6.86 3.16
CA ALA A 223 22.63 6.25 3.13
C ALA A 223 23.36 6.28 4.50
N LYS A 224 22.93 7.14 5.44
CA LYS A 224 23.48 7.26 6.79
C LYS A 224 22.69 6.44 7.82
N ARG A 225 21.79 5.56 7.37
CA ARG A 225 20.89 4.74 8.21
C ARG A 225 19.90 5.55 9.06
N VAL A 226 19.61 6.78 8.67
CA VAL A 226 18.60 7.62 9.31
C VAL A 226 17.28 7.46 8.58
N TRP A 227 16.22 7.19 9.34
CA TRP A 227 14.87 7.12 8.80
C TRP A 227 14.32 8.50 8.50
N ASN A 228 13.81 8.64 7.29
CA ASN A 228 13.11 9.82 6.81
C ASN A 228 11.64 9.44 6.60
N VAL A 229 10.72 10.24 7.12
CA VAL A 229 9.28 10.05 6.94
C VAL A 229 8.71 11.15 6.05
N CYS A 230 7.96 10.75 5.04
CA CYS A 230 7.09 11.63 4.27
C CYS A 230 5.64 11.32 4.66
N GLU A 231 5.02 12.24 5.40
CA GLU A 231 3.64 12.11 5.87
C GLU A 231 2.68 12.39 4.71
N LEU A 232 2.20 11.34 4.07
CA LEU A 232 1.40 11.44 2.85
C LEU A 232 0.02 12.05 3.11
N TRP A 233 -0.50 11.88 4.32
CA TRP A 233 -1.73 12.55 4.72
C TRP A 233 -1.60 14.08 4.71
N ARG A 234 -0.40 14.66 4.83
CA ARG A 234 -0.17 16.11 4.65
C ARG A 234 -0.10 16.55 3.19
N MET A 235 0.02 15.62 2.25
CA MET A 235 0.12 15.94 0.82
C MET A 235 -1.19 16.47 0.23
N HIS A 236 -2.27 16.51 1.01
CA HIS A 236 -3.47 17.30 0.71
C HIS A 236 -3.14 18.79 0.48
N GLU A 237 -2.03 19.28 1.05
CA GLU A 237 -1.54 20.64 0.83
C GLU A 237 -0.97 20.85 -0.58
N ILE A 238 -0.69 19.77 -1.34
CA ILE A 238 -0.26 19.84 -2.75
C ILE A 238 -1.44 20.10 -3.69
N MET A 239 -2.69 20.01 -3.21
CA MET A 239 -3.90 20.35 -3.95
C MET A 239 -4.08 21.86 -4.22
N SER A 240 -3.10 22.52 -4.81
CA SER A 240 -3.35 23.81 -5.44
C SER A 240 -4.06 23.67 -6.79
N ASP A 241 -4.11 22.45 -7.34
CA ASP A 241 -4.66 22.20 -8.66
C ASP A 241 -6.19 22.14 -8.59
N GLN A 242 -6.84 23.22 -9.04
CA GLN A 242 -8.29 23.37 -9.16
C GLN A 242 -8.96 22.17 -9.87
N GLN A 243 -8.22 21.47 -10.74
CA GLN A 243 -8.66 20.26 -11.41
C GLN A 243 -8.89 19.09 -10.45
N GLU A 244 -7.93 18.78 -9.56
CA GLU A 244 -8.09 17.68 -8.61
C GLU A 244 -9.26 17.96 -7.64
N ILE A 245 -9.44 19.23 -7.26
CA ILE A 245 -10.58 19.67 -6.46
C ILE A 245 -11.89 19.42 -7.21
N SER A 246 -11.95 19.77 -8.50
CA SER A 246 -13.15 19.58 -9.33
C SER A 246 -13.49 18.11 -9.56
N PHE A 247 -12.48 17.23 -9.73
CA PHE A 247 -12.71 15.79 -9.83
C PHE A 247 -13.21 15.20 -8.52
N PHE A 248 -12.69 15.66 -7.38
CA PHE A 248 -13.16 15.22 -6.07
C PHE A 248 -14.60 15.66 -5.80
N GLU A 249 -14.95 16.88 -6.17
CA GLU A 249 -16.31 17.39 -6.12
C GLU A 249 -17.27 16.62 -7.03
N ALA A 250 -16.86 16.34 -8.27
CA ALA A 250 -17.63 15.55 -9.22
C ALA A 250 -17.86 14.12 -8.70
N PHE A 251 -16.82 13.44 -8.24
CA PHE A 251 -16.91 12.09 -7.70
C PHE A 251 -17.90 11.99 -6.53
N LEU A 252 -17.83 12.92 -5.57
CA LEU A 252 -18.74 12.93 -4.42
C LEU A 252 -20.18 13.25 -4.81
N THR A 253 -20.36 14.12 -5.81
CA THR A 253 -21.68 14.49 -6.35
C THR A 253 -22.31 13.32 -7.08
N GLU A 254 -21.57 12.66 -7.97
CA GLU A 254 -22.02 11.47 -8.72
C GLU A 254 -22.28 10.27 -7.79
N SER A 255 -21.50 10.12 -6.73
CA SER A 255 -21.71 9.11 -5.70
C SER A 255 -22.92 9.40 -4.81
N GLY A 256 -23.60 10.54 -4.99
CA GLY A 256 -24.75 10.95 -4.19
C GLY A 256 -24.41 11.23 -2.73
N LYS A 257 -23.20 11.73 -2.44
CA LYS A 257 -22.71 11.99 -1.06
C LYS A 257 -22.43 13.48 -0.79
N PRO A 258 -23.44 14.37 -0.90
CA PRO A 258 -23.26 15.81 -0.71
C PRO A 258 -22.80 16.17 0.72
N GLU A 259 -23.12 15.35 1.71
CA GLU A 259 -22.68 15.56 3.10
C GLU A 259 -21.16 15.44 3.25
N LEU A 260 -20.53 14.49 2.54
CA LEU A 260 -19.07 14.34 2.53
C LEU A 260 -18.40 15.49 1.79
N LEU A 261 -19.06 15.99 0.73
CA LEU A 261 -18.58 17.16 0.01
C LEU A 261 -18.54 18.38 0.90
N ALA A 262 -19.61 18.65 1.66
CA ALA A 262 -19.66 19.78 2.59
C ALA A 262 -18.59 19.66 3.70
N VAL A 263 -18.36 18.45 4.21
CA VAL A 263 -17.30 18.17 5.21
C VAL A 263 -15.92 18.44 4.64
N TRP A 264 -15.66 17.99 3.42
CA TRP A 264 -14.38 18.17 2.75
C TRP A 264 -14.16 19.64 2.35
N GLN A 265 -15.16 20.31 1.79
CA GLN A 265 -15.11 21.75 1.50
C GLN A 265 -14.88 22.57 2.77
N LYS A 266 -15.44 22.17 3.92
CA LYS A 266 -15.16 22.83 5.21
C LYS A 266 -13.70 22.67 5.65
N MET A 267 -13.07 21.52 5.37
CA MET A 267 -11.62 21.33 5.60
C MET A 267 -10.79 22.21 4.66
N LEU A 268 -11.26 22.41 3.43
CA LEU A 268 -10.62 23.30 2.45
C LEU A 268 -10.98 24.78 2.62
N ALA A 269 -11.94 25.14 3.48
CA ALA A 269 -12.31 26.53 3.68
C ALA A 269 -11.15 27.26 4.38
N PRO A 270 -10.74 28.44 3.90
CA PRO A 270 -9.71 29.22 4.59
C PRO A 270 -10.19 29.52 6.02
N SER A 271 -9.40 29.06 7.00
CA SER A 271 -9.58 29.49 8.39
C SER A 271 -9.54 31.01 8.41
N THR A 272 -10.54 31.64 9.02
CA THR A 272 -10.82 33.07 8.99
C THR A 272 -9.82 33.90 9.82
N MET A 273 -8.56 33.46 9.91
CA MET A 273 -7.48 34.16 10.60
C MET A 273 -6.64 34.96 9.59
N PRO A 274 -6.40 36.25 9.83
CA PRO A 274 -5.75 37.13 8.88
C PRO A 274 -4.22 36.94 8.89
N GLU A 275 -3.66 37.04 7.69
CA GLU A 275 -2.37 37.70 7.42
C GLU A 275 -1.09 37.08 8.03
N LYS A 276 -0.80 35.84 7.65
CA LYS A 276 0.56 35.46 7.22
C LYS A 276 0.43 34.24 6.32
N ALA A 277 0.86 34.39 5.07
CA ALA A 277 0.86 33.34 4.05
C ALA A 277 1.88 32.22 4.33
N SER A 278 1.96 31.75 5.58
CA SER A 278 2.57 30.47 5.90
C SER A 278 1.58 29.38 5.49
N LEU A 279 2.12 28.32 4.89
CA LEU A 279 1.43 27.13 4.41
C LEU A 279 0.18 26.77 5.21
N ARG A 280 -0.88 26.44 4.47
CA ARG A 280 -2.16 25.96 4.96
C ARG A 280 -1.95 24.60 5.65
N GLU A 281 -1.43 24.59 6.87
CA GLU A 281 -1.20 23.35 7.60
C GLU A 281 -2.56 22.75 8.00
N VAL A 282 -2.93 21.64 7.35
CA VAL A 282 -4.11 20.88 7.75
C VAL A 282 -3.74 20.17 9.06
N SER A 283 -4.44 20.53 10.14
CA SER A 283 -4.17 19.88 11.43
C SER A 283 -4.50 18.39 11.35
N SER A 284 -3.68 17.55 11.99
CA SER A 284 -3.91 16.10 12.07
C SER A 284 -5.32 15.76 12.58
N LYS A 285 -5.83 16.52 13.56
CA LYS A 285 -7.20 16.40 14.07
C LYS A 285 -8.26 16.60 12.99
N THR A 286 -8.12 17.62 12.14
CA THR A 286 -9.05 17.90 11.04
C THR A 286 -9.05 16.76 10.02
N TYR A 287 -7.87 16.23 9.70
CA TYR A 287 -7.73 15.08 8.82
C TYR A 287 -8.43 13.84 9.40
N HIS A 288 -8.21 13.53 10.68
CA HIS A 288 -8.91 12.41 11.35
C HIS A 288 -10.43 12.55 11.35
N GLU A 289 -10.94 13.77 11.57
CA GLU A 289 -12.38 14.03 11.52
C GLU A 289 -12.96 13.73 10.13
N VAL A 290 -12.24 14.08 9.06
CA VAL A 290 -12.68 13.81 7.68
C VAL A 290 -12.60 12.33 7.36
N VAL A 291 -11.47 11.68 7.65
CA VAL A 291 -11.29 10.24 7.46
C VAL A 291 -12.39 9.47 8.22
N GLY A 292 -12.68 9.88 9.46
CA GLY A 292 -13.75 9.29 10.26
C GLY A 292 -15.14 9.45 9.64
N LYS A 293 -15.45 10.62 9.08
CA LYS A 293 -16.75 10.85 8.39
C LYS A 293 -16.87 10.07 7.09
N PHE A 294 -15.80 9.95 6.31
CA PHE A 294 -15.77 9.08 5.14
C PHE A 294 -15.99 7.62 5.53
N ALA A 295 -15.31 7.16 6.57
CA ALA A 295 -15.47 5.81 7.09
C ALA A 295 -16.91 5.52 7.55
N GLN A 296 -17.57 6.45 8.24
CA GLN A 296 -18.98 6.32 8.62
C GLN A 296 -19.91 6.11 7.41
N GLN A 297 -19.58 6.71 6.28
CA GLN A 297 -20.30 6.56 5.01
C GLN A 297 -19.83 5.36 4.18
N GLY A 298 -19.01 4.48 4.75
CA GLY A 298 -18.49 3.28 4.10
C GLY A 298 -17.45 3.55 3.02
N LEU A 299 -16.85 4.74 3.00
CA LEU A 299 -15.78 5.08 2.07
C LEU A 299 -14.45 5.13 2.78
N ASP A 300 -13.44 4.67 2.06
CA ASP A 300 -12.06 4.89 2.41
C ASP A 300 -11.56 6.17 1.72
N TYR A 301 -11.36 7.21 2.53
CA TYR A 301 -10.93 8.53 2.06
C TYR A 301 -9.66 8.49 1.21
N GLU A 302 -8.65 7.72 1.62
CA GLU A 302 -7.36 7.64 0.92
C GLU A 302 -7.48 6.84 -0.38
N THR A 303 -8.38 5.86 -0.42
CA THR A 303 -8.71 5.14 -1.67
C THR A 303 -9.42 6.04 -2.66
N VAL A 304 -10.44 6.78 -2.23
CA VAL A 304 -11.16 7.75 -3.08
C VAL A 304 -10.18 8.78 -3.63
N TRP A 305 -9.29 9.27 -2.77
CA TRP A 305 -8.25 10.19 -3.16
C TRP A 305 -7.33 9.62 -4.24
N SER A 306 -6.81 8.40 -4.04
CA SER A 306 -5.95 7.75 -5.01
C SER A 306 -6.61 7.60 -6.38
N GLN A 307 -7.92 7.38 -6.45
CA GLN A 307 -8.67 7.26 -7.71
C GLN A 307 -8.63 8.56 -8.50
N ILE A 308 -8.94 9.66 -7.81
CA ILE A 308 -9.06 10.99 -8.41
C ILE A 308 -7.70 11.50 -8.88
N SER A 309 -6.64 11.28 -8.08
CA SER A 309 -5.28 11.61 -8.49
C SER A 309 -4.86 10.87 -9.77
N GLU A 310 -5.26 9.60 -9.91
CA GLU A 310 -4.95 8.81 -11.10
C GLU A 310 -5.71 9.30 -12.35
N GLU A 311 -7.00 9.63 -12.22
CA GLU A 311 -7.81 10.14 -13.33
C GLU A 311 -7.31 11.50 -13.81
N THR A 312 -6.99 12.41 -12.89
CA THR A 312 -6.44 13.72 -13.21
C THR A 312 -5.13 13.58 -14.02
N TRP A 313 -4.28 12.62 -13.63
CA TRP A 313 -3.01 12.38 -14.31
C TRP A 313 -3.19 11.79 -15.72
N ARG A 314 -4.14 10.85 -15.90
CA ARG A 314 -4.47 10.33 -17.23
C ARG A 314 -4.95 11.45 -18.14
N SER A 315 -5.78 12.36 -17.63
CA SER A 315 -6.27 13.50 -18.41
C SER A 315 -5.13 14.43 -18.85
N LYS A 316 -4.15 14.71 -17.98
CA LYS A 316 -2.98 15.55 -18.30
C LYS A 316 -2.02 14.88 -19.29
N SER A 317 -1.96 13.55 -19.32
CA SER A 317 -1.04 12.81 -20.20
C SER A 317 -1.56 12.64 -21.63
N CYS A 318 -2.87 12.85 -21.83
CA CYS A 318 -3.53 12.75 -23.14
C CYS A 318 -3.77 14.10 -23.82
N SER A 319 -3.50 15.21 -23.13
CA SER A 319 -3.58 16.59 -23.63
C SER A 319 -2.23 17.09 -24.10
#